data_AF-R7FU21-F1
#
_entry.id   AF-R7FU21-F1
#
_cell.length_a   1.000
_cell.length_b   1.000
_cell.length_c   1.000
_cell.angle_alpha   90.00
_cell.angle_beta   90.00
_cell.angle_gamma   90.00
#
_symmetry.space_group_name_H-M   'P 1'
#
loop_
_entity.id
_entity.type
_entity.pdbx_description
1 polymer ?
#
loop_
_entity_poly.entity_id
_entity_poly.type
_entity_poly.pdbx_seq_one_letter_code
_entity_poly.pdbx_strand_id
1 'polypeptide(L)'
;MENDKSAGNGKKRFSIYISEATIDMAKKWHEADNCGSVSEYVRRAIEFYSGYVASEHNPSYLPRIVISTLKNIIRDSENRQCAQLYRVAVELAVLMNVIAASNGFSGEDVRKLRESCEEQVKRINGTIRLDDAVRWQNS
;
A
#
# COMPACT_ATOMS: atom_id res chain seq x y z
N MET A 1 48.41 -16.60 -14.25
CA MET A 1 48.06 -16.96 -15.63
C MET A 1 47.19 -18.20 -15.56
N GLU A 2 45.88 -18.07 -15.75
CA GLU A 2 45.07 -19.15 -16.29
C GLU A 2 43.76 -18.58 -16.86
N ASN A 3 43.86 -18.29 -18.16
CA ASN A 3 42.83 -18.39 -19.19
C ASN A 3 41.46 -17.73 -18.94
N ASP A 4 41.44 -16.43 -19.25
CA ASP A 4 40.36 -15.80 -20.03
C ASP A 4 40.02 -16.67 -21.25
N LYS A 5 38.88 -17.37 -21.21
CA LYS A 5 38.29 -18.04 -22.36
C LYS A 5 37.02 -17.29 -22.76
N SER A 6 37.21 -16.38 -23.72
CA SER A 6 36.28 -16.07 -24.82
C SER A 6 34.79 -16.04 -24.43
N ALA A 7 34.31 -14.86 -24.04
CA ALA A 7 32.89 -14.56 -23.99
C ALA A 7 32.33 -14.44 -25.43
N GLY A 8 32.15 -15.59 -26.09
CA GLY A 8 31.46 -15.68 -27.37
C GLY A 8 30.02 -15.19 -27.21
N ASN A 9 29.62 -14.26 -28.08
CA ASN A 9 28.26 -13.71 -28.18
C ASN A 9 27.29 -14.78 -28.76
N GLY A 10 27.08 -15.88 -28.03
CA GLY A 10 26.47 -17.11 -28.53
C GLY A 10 24.99 -17.22 -28.18
N LYS A 11 24.10 -16.73 -29.05
CA LYS A 11 22.67 -17.10 -29.00
C LYS A 11 22.53 -18.58 -29.38
N LYS A 12 22.04 -19.42 -28.47
CA LYS A 12 21.75 -20.84 -28.75
C LYS A 12 20.25 -21.04 -28.93
N ARG A 13 19.86 -21.74 -30.00
CA ARG A 13 18.48 -22.16 -30.21
C ARG A 13 18.23 -23.43 -29.39
N PHE A 14 17.19 -23.42 -28.58
CA PHE A 14 16.69 -24.59 -27.86
C PHE A 14 15.19 -24.72 -28.10
N SER A 15 14.69 -25.96 -28.10
CA SER A 15 13.27 -26.25 -28.29
C SER A 15 12.64 -26.55 -26.94
N ILE A 16 11.44 -26.02 -26.70
CA ILE A 16 10.66 -26.26 -25.48
C ILE A 16 9.25 -26.70 -25.85
N TYR A 17 8.67 -27.55 -25.01
CA TYR A 17 7.28 -27.93 -25.11
C TYR A 17 6.43 -26.96 -24.27
N ILE A 18 5.59 -26.16 -24.92
CA ILE A 18 4.74 -25.14 -24.30
C ILE A 18 3.34 -25.18 -24.92
N SER A 19 2.32 -24.81 -24.15
CA SER A 19 0.95 -24.80 -24.65
C SER A 19 0.73 -23.71 -25.69
N GLU A 20 -0.16 -23.97 -26.65
CA GLU A 20 -0.53 -23.02 -27.70
C GLU A 20 -1.05 -21.70 -27.13
N ALA A 21 -1.86 -21.77 -26.07
CA ALA A 21 -2.35 -20.59 -25.34
C ALA A 21 -1.21 -19.70 -24.79
N THR A 22 -0.10 -20.30 -24.31
CA THR A 22 1.05 -19.55 -23.81
C THR A 22 1.83 -18.88 -24.95
N ILE A 23 1.93 -19.56 -26.09
CA ILE A 23 2.54 -18.99 -27.31
C ILE A 23 1.73 -17.79 -27.78
N ASP A 24 0.41 -17.90 -27.82
CA ASP A 24 -0.47 -16.83 -28.29
C ASP A 24 -0.48 -15.65 -27.32
N MET A 25 -0.37 -15.91 -26.02
CA MET A 25 -0.15 -14.87 -25.02
C MET A 25 1.18 -14.13 -25.28
N ALA A 26 2.28 -14.86 -25.53
CA ALA A 26 3.57 -14.25 -25.84
C ALA A 26 3.54 -13.43 -27.15
N LYS A 27 2.85 -13.92 -28.18
CA LYS A 27 2.60 -13.20 -29.44
C LYS A 27 1.84 -11.90 -29.20
N LYS A 28 0.74 -11.95 -28.46
CA LYS A 28 -0.10 -10.78 -28.17
C LYS A 28 0.65 -9.70 -27.40
N TRP A 29 1.42 -10.09 -26.38
CA TRP A 29 2.01 -9.13 -25.45
C TRP A 29 3.39 -8.62 -25.86
N HIS A 30 4.12 -9.29 -26.77
CA HIS A 30 5.41 -8.72 -27.22
C HIS A 30 5.23 -7.41 -27.98
N GLU A 31 4.12 -7.25 -28.73
CA GLU A 31 3.82 -6.02 -29.46
C GLU A 31 3.49 -4.88 -28.50
N ALA A 32 2.73 -5.17 -27.44
CA ALA A 32 2.38 -4.20 -26.40
C ALA A 32 3.58 -3.77 -25.54
N ASP A 33 4.55 -4.66 -25.33
CA ASP A 33 5.78 -4.40 -24.56
C ASP A 33 6.93 -3.84 -25.43
N ASN A 34 6.65 -3.41 -26.67
CA ASN A 34 7.61 -2.87 -27.64
C ASN A 34 8.85 -3.77 -27.85
N CYS A 35 8.67 -5.09 -27.76
CA CYS A 35 9.74 -6.06 -28.01
C CYS A 35 9.89 -6.26 -29.53
N GLY A 36 11.13 -6.35 -30.02
CA GLY A 36 11.42 -6.57 -31.44
C GLY A 36 11.12 -7.99 -31.93
N SER A 37 10.84 -8.93 -31.02
CA SER A 37 10.41 -10.30 -31.36
C SER A 37 9.77 -11.03 -30.18
N VAL A 38 8.97 -12.07 -30.48
CA VAL A 38 8.48 -13.04 -29.49
C VAL A 38 9.64 -13.64 -28.68
N SER A 39 10.78 -13.92 -29.32
CA SER A 39 11.97 -14.47 -28.66
C SER A 39 12.59 -13.51 -27.65
N GLU A 40 12.50 -12.21 -27.88
CA GLU A 40 12.93 -11.18 -26.93
C GLU A 40 11.98 -11.08 -25.74
N TYR A 41 10.67 -11.12 -26.00
CA TYR A 41 9.66 -11.16 -24.95
C TYR A 41 9.81 -12.39 -24.05
N VAL A 42 9.96 -13.59 -24.64
CA VAL A 42 10.20 -14.85 -23.91
C VAL A 42 11.51 -14.78 -23.10
N ARG A 43 12.57 -14.19 -23.65
CA ARG A 43 13.82 -13.99 -22.91
C ARG A 43 13.62 -13.11 -21.67
N ARG A 44 12.97 -11.95 -21.83
CA ARG A 44 12.69 -11.02 -20.72
C ARG A 44 11.80 -11.66 -19.66
N ALA A 45 10.81 -12.47 -20.07
CA ALA A 45 9.95 -13.21 -19.16
C ALA A 45 10.74 -14.27 -18.35
N ILE A 46 11.66 -14.99 -19.00
CA ILE A 46 12.55 -15.95 -18.33
C ILE A 46 13.47 -15.23 -17.35
N GLU A 47 14.10 -14.13 -17.75
CA GLU A 47 14.97 -13.31 -16.88
C GLU A 47 14.21 -12.78 -15.66
N PHE A 48 12.99 -12.27 -15.88
CA PHE A 48 12.10 -11.79 -14.82
C PHE A 48 11.72 -12.89 -13.83
N TYR A 49 11.23 -14.03 -14.31
CA TYR A 49 10.80 -15.13 -13.44
C TYR A 49 12.00 -15.78 -12.74
N SER A 50 13.14 -15.88 -13.40
CA SER A 50 14.39 -16.33 -12.78
C SER A 50 14.83 -15.36 -11.67
N GLY A 51 14.68 -14.05 -11.88
CA GLY A 51 14.90 -13.03 -10.85
C GLY A 51 13.93 -13.12 -9.68
N TYR A 52 12.66 -13.44 -9.94
CA TYR A 52 11.65 -13.72 -8.90
C TYR A 52 12.02 -14.96 -8.07
N VAL A 53 12.31 -16.09 -8.71
CA VAL A 53 12.71 -17.34 -8.03
C VAL A 53 14.01 -17.15 -7.25
N ALA A 54 14.99 -16.45 -7.81
CA ALA A 54 16.22 -16.09 -7.10
C ALA A 54 15.95 -15.16 -5.90
N SER A 55 14.92 -14.33 -5.96
CA SER A 55 14.53 -13.43 -4.86
C SER A 55 13.86 -14.14 -3.68
N GLU A 56 13.15 -15.26 -3.92
CA GLU A 56 12.66 -16.14 -2.86
C GLU A 56 13.84 -16.79 -2.09
N HIS A 57 15.00 -16.95 -2.73
CA HIS A 57 16.23 -17.46 -2.11
C HIS A 57 17.18 -16.37 -1.60
N ASN A 58 17.03 -15.10 -2.02
CA ASN A 58 17.84 -13.96 -1.57
C ASN A 58 17.02 -12.63 -1.67
N PRO A 59 16.61 -12.02 -0.54
CA PRO A 59 15.60 -10.94 -0.50
C PRO A 59 16.06 -9.56 -1.02
N SER A 60 17.00 -9.49 -1.96
CA SER A 60 17.56 -8.21 -2.47
C SER A 60 17.31 -7.94 -3.97
N TYR A 61 16.55 -8.77 -4.68
CA TYR A 61 16.49 -8.69 -6.15
C TYR A 61 15.29 -7.92 -6.73
N LEU A 62 14.16 -7.82 -6.03
CA LEU A 62 13.06 -6.92 -6.42
C LEU A 62 13.34 -5.53 -5.83
N PRO A 63 13.48 -4.46 -6.64
CA PRO A 63 14.51 -3.45 -6.43
C PRO A 63 14.29 -2.60 -5.17
N ARG A 64 15.31 -2.51 -4.29
CA ARG A 64 15.33 -1.65 -3.08
C ARG A 64 14.78 -0.25 -3.32
N ILE A 65 14.98 0.33 -4.50
CA ILE A 65 14.53 1.67 -4.87
C ILE A 65 12.99 1.74 -4.91
N VAL A 66 12.32 0.75 -5.50
CA VAL A 66 10.85 0.72 -5.57
C VAL A 66 10.26 0.61 -4.17
N ILE A 67 10.81 -0.29 -3.34
CA ILE A 67 10.39 -0.46 -1.94
C ILE A 67 10.70 0.79 -1.12
N SER A 68 11.87 1.43 -1.28
CA SER A 68 12.21 2.65 -0.55
C SER A 68 11.33 3.81 -0.95
N THR A 69 11.00 3.95 -2.23
CA THR A 69 10.09 5.00 -2.72
C THR A 69 8.69 4.79 -2.16
N LEU A 70 8.16 3.57 -2.17
CA LEU A 70 6.87 3.26 -1.54
C LEU A 70 6.89 3.54 -0.04
N LYS A 71 7.95 3.15 0.68
CA LYS A 71 8.13 3.47 2.09
C LYS A 71 8.17 4.98 2.34
N ASN A 72 8.85 5.74 1.48
CA ASN A 72 8.90 7.20 1.59
C ASN A 72 7.53 7.83 1.34
N ILE A 73 6.77 7.38 0.32
CA ILE A 73 5.42 7.87 0.06
C ILE A 73 4.50 7.60 1.26
N ILE A 74 4.55 6.39 1.83
CA ILE A 74 3.76 6.04 3.02
C ILE A 74 4.17 6.94 4.19
N ARG A 75 5.48 7.11 4.42
CA ARG A 75 5.98 7.96 5.51
C ARG A 75 5.58 9.43 5.34
N ASP A 76 5.64 9.96 4.13
CA ASP A 76 5.23 11.33 3.83
C ASP A 76 3.72 11.50 4.01
N SER A 77 2.94 10.49 3.63
CA SER A 77 1.50 10.43 3.86
C SER A 77 1.17 10.38 5.35
N GLU A 78 1.83 9.52 6.13
CA GLU A 78 1.69 9.41 7.58
C GLU A 78 2.07 10.74 8.25
N ASN A 79 3.18 11.36 7.86
CA ASN A 79 3.60 12.65 8.40
C ASN A 79 2.56 13.74 8.13
N ARG A 80 2.03 13.81 6.91
CA ARG A 80 0.98 14.76 6.55
C ARG A 80 -0.30 14.49 7.33
N GLN A 81 -0.71 13.23 7.46
CA GLN A 81 -1.87 12.82 8.24
C GLN A 81 -1.70 13.19 9.72
N CYS A 82 -0.54 12.91 10.33
CA CYS A 82 -0.22 13.30 11.70
C CYS A 82 -0.32 14.82 11.90
N ALA A 83 0.21 15.61 10.96
CA ALA A 83 0.10 17.07 11.03
C ALA A 83 -1.36 17.55 10.90
N GLN A 84 -2.16 16.93 10.03
CA GLN A 84 -3.58 17.24 9.89
C GLN A 84 -4.38 16.84 11.14
N LEU A 85 -4.16 15.64 11.66
CA LEU A 85 -4.76 15.15 12.91
C LEU A 85 -4.39 16.05 14.09
N TYR A 86 -3.14 16.54 14.16
CA TYR A 86 -2.73 17.50 15.18
C TYR A 86 -3.52 18.80 15.08
N ARG A 87 -3.67 19.39 13.89
CA ARG A 87 -4.47 20.61 13.69
C ARG A 87 -5.92 20.39 14.09
N VAL A 88 -6.53 19.28 13.67
CA VAL A 88 -7.89 18.92 14.05
C VAL A 88 -8.01 18.72 15.57
N ALA A 89 -7.04 18.07 16.21
CA ALA A 89 -7.02 17.88 17.66
C ALA A 89 -6.94 19.22 18.41
N VAL A 90 -6.14 20.19 17.91
CA VAL A 90 -6.08 21.54 18.47
C VAL A 90 -7.43 22.24 18.34
N GLU A 91 -8.05 22.23 17.16
CA GLU A 91 -9.36 22.86 16.96
C GLU A 91 -10.46 22.18 17.80
N LEU A 92 -10.43 20.85 17.93
CA LEU A 92 -11.34 20.10 18.82
C LEU A 92 -11.11 20.48 20.28
N ALA A 93 -9.86 20.65 20.72
CA ALA A 93 -9.56 21.09 22.08
C ALA A 93 -10.08 22.50 22.35
N VAL A 94 -9.89 23.43 21.41
CA VAL A 94 -10.44 24.79 21.50
C VAL A 94 -11.97 24.73 21.58
N LEU A 95 -12.63 23.97 20.70
CA LEU A 95 -14.07 23.80 20.70
C LEU A 95 -14.58 23.21 22.02
N MET A 96 -13.94 22.16 22.54
CA MET A 96 -14.30 21.56 23.84
C MET A 96 -14.21 22.58 24.98
N ASN A 97 -13.16 23.41 25.01
CA ASN A 97 -13.01 24.46 26.02
C ASN A 97 -14.09 25.55 25.90
N VAL A 98 -14.42 25.98 24.68
CA VAL A 98 -15.50 26.95 24.42
C VAL A 98 -16.85 26.41 24.89
N ILE A 99 -17.19 25.15 24.56
CA ILE A 99 -18.45 24.54 24.97
C ILE A 99 -18.50 24.38 26.50
N ALA A 100 -17.41 23.92 27.12
CA ALA A 100 -17.35 23.77 28.58
C ALA A 100 -17.54 25.11 29.31
N ALA A 101 -16.89 26.18 28.83
CA ALA A 101 -17.05 27.52 29.38
C ALA A 101 -18.46 28.08 29.18
N SER A 102 -19.10 27.77 28.04
CA SER A 102 -20.45 28.27 27.71
C SER A 102 -21.58 27.53 28.45
N ASN A 103 -21.41 26.26 28.79
CA ASN A 103 -22.48 25.41 29.32
C ASN A 103 -22.28 24.99 30.78
N GLY A 104 -21.13 25.28 31.38
CA GLY A 104 -20.88 25.04 32.81
C GLY A 104 -20.93 23.54 33.18
N PHE A 105 -20.47 22.66 32.30
CA PHE A 105 -20.50 21.21 32.54
C PHE A 105 -19.73 20.82 33.80
N SER A 106 -20.30 19.92 34.61
CA SER A 106 -19.56 19.28 35.69
C SER A 106 -18.57 18.25 35.12
N GLY A 107 -17.46 18.02 35.83
CA GLY A 107 -16.48 17.00 35.42
C GLY A 107 -17.07 15.58 35.39
N GLU A 108 -18.11 15.32 36.18
CA GLU A 108 -18.80 14.03 36.24
C GLU A 108 -19.67 13.79 35.00
N ASP A 109 -20.38 14.81 34.53
CA ASP A 109 -21.24 14.72 33.34
C ASP A 109 -20.41 14.44 32.08
N VAL A 110 -19.27 15.13 31.93
CA VAL A 110 -18.35 14.92 30.80
C VAL A 110 -17.76 13.51 30.81
N ARG A 111 -17.47 12.96 32.00
CA ARG A 111 -16.95 11.59 32.13
C ARG A 111 -18.00 10.56 31.71
N LYS A 112 -19.22 10.66 32.22
CA LYS A 112 -20.33 9.76 31.84
C LYS A 112 -20.63 9.81 30.35
N LEU A 113 -20.64 11.02 29.77
CA LEU A 113 -20.83 11.20 28.33
C LEU A 113 -19.70 10.54 27.53
N ARG A 114 -18.44 10.69 27.97
CA ARG A 114 -17.30 10.04 27.30
C ARG A 114 -17.40 8.52 27.35
N GLU A 115 -17.71 7.94 28.50
CA GLU A 115 -17.89 6.48 28.66
C GLU A 115 -18.98 5.94 27.71
N SER A 116 -20.15 6.60 27.67
CA SER A 116 -21.24 6.24 26.74
C SER A 116 -20.81 6.33 25.28
N CYS A 117 -20.12 7.40 24.89
CA CYS A 117 -19.60 7.56 23.54
C CYS A 117 -18.59 6.47 23.18
N GLU A 118 -17.64 6.15 24.07
CA GLU A 118 -16.65 5.09 23.86
C GLU A 118 -17.29 3.71 23.67
N GLU A 119 -18.29 3.38 24.47
CA GLU A 119 -19.08 2.15 24.30
C GLU A 119 -19.80 2.10 22.95
N GLN A 120 -20.41 3.22 22.54
CA GLN A 120 -21.05 3.31 21.23
C GLN A 120 -20.05 3.11 20.09
N VAL A 121 -18.89 3.76 20.13
CA VAL A 121 -17.84 3.61 19.11
C VAL A 121 -17.38 2.16 19.00
N LYS A 122 -17.17 1.49 20.14
CA LYS A 122 -16.82 0.06 20.19
C LYS A 122 -17.91 -0.81 19.56
N ARG A 123 -19.19 -0.53 19.84
CA ARG A 123 -20.32 -1.26 19.28
C ARG A 123 -20.46 -1.09 17.77
N ILE A 124 -20.16 0.10 17.24
CA ILE A 124 -20.38 0.44 15.81
C ILE A 124 -19.07 0.46 14.98
N ASN A 125 -17.99 -0.10 15.52
CA ASN A 125 -16.67 -0.21 14.89
C ASN A 125 -16.17 1.10 14.27
N GLY A 126 -16.25 2.20 15.03
CA GLY A 126 -15.75 3.50 14.60
C GLY A 126 -16.69 4.34 13.72
N THR A 127 -17.84 3.80 13.30
CA THR A 127 -18.79 4.51 12.43
C THR A 127 -19.83 5.27 13.25
N ILE A 128 -19.55 6.51 13.66
CA ILE A 128 -20.53 7.39 14.31
C ILE A 128 -21.23 8.22 13.24
N ARG A 129 -22.56 8.14 13.15
CA ARG A 129 -23.38 9.08 12.36
C ARG A 129 -24.04 10.11 13.27
N LEU A 130 -24.18 11.34 12.78
CA LEU A 130 -24.87 12.41 13.51
C LEU A 130 -26.33 12.06 13.78
N ASP A 131 -27.02 11.41 12.83
CA ASP A 131 -28.41 10.98 12.99
C ASP A 131 -28.58 10.03 14.20
N ASP A 132 -27.60 9.15 14.42
CA ASP A 132 -27.60 8.21 15.54
C ASP A 132 -27.38 8.95 16.87
N ALA A 133 -26.49 9.94 16.88
CA ALA A 133 -26.24 10.79 18.05
C ALA A 133 -27.48 11.64 18.41
N VAL A 134 -28.17 12.21 17.42
CA VAL A 134 -29.39 12.99 17.62
C VAL A 134 -30.52 12.13 18.17
N ARG A 135 -30.72 10.91 17.66
CA ARG A 135 -31.72 9.97 18.20
C ARG A 135 -31.46 9.67 19.68
N TRP A 136 -30.19 9.47 20.05
CA TRP A 136 -29.80 9.14 21.41
C TRP A 136 -30.03 10.29 22.39
N GLN A 137 -29.70 11.54 22.02
CA GLN A 137 -29.91 12.71 22.88
C GLN A 137 -31.39 13.06 23.13
N ASN A 138 -32.28 12.63 22.25
CA ASN A 138 -33.72 12.86 22.34
C ASN A 138 -34.50 11.67 22.94
N SER A 139 -33.80 10.63 23.42
CA SER A 139 -34.40 9.44 24.07
C SER A 139 -34.26 9.52 25.59
#